data_AF-A0A0H5RIZ1-F1
#
_entry.id   AF-A0A0H5RIZ1-F1
#
_cell.length_a   1.000
_cell.length_b   1.000
_cell.length_c   1.000
_cell.angle_alpha   90.00
_cell.angle_beta   90.00
_cell.angle_gamma   90.00
#
_symmetry.space_group_name_H-M   'P 1'
#
loop_
_entity.id
_entity.type
_entity.pdbx_description
1 polymer ?
#
loop_
_entity_poly.entity_id
_entity_poly.type
_entity_poly.pdbx_seq_one_letter_code
_entity_poly.pdbx_strand_id
1 'polypeptide(L)'
;MSYPQSGNGWQQMPPNMPPQPPPYPSQQYPGYYAPPPTKKTKIWLWVPLAILAVVGLAVGGVFGFKYYELNRTVTYTYEVTGTGDTALVSYGHDGRGVTEATEVPLPWSKTFEGTRRSDFQLTANAPYGETVTCTVSIDGSVVVTKTEPSGPWAACTGQYYD
;
A
#
# COMPACT_ATOMS: atom_id res chain seq x y z
N MET A 1 52.52 39.99 102.02
CA MET A 1 53.04 38.63 102.27
C MET A 1 51.85 37.68 102.34
N SER A 2 51.89 36.63 101.53
CA SER A 2 51.44 35.25 101.77
C SER A 2 50.07 34.96 102.43
N TYR A 3 49.21 34.30 101.63
CA TYR A 3 48.21 33.21 101.85
C TYR A 3 48.13 32.54 103.24
N PRO A 4 47.03 31.84 103.63
CA PRO A 4 46.09 31.05 102.81
C PRO A 4 44.60 31.28 103.21
N GLN A 5 43.56 30.63 102.67
CA GLN A 5 43.17 29.26 103.00
C GLN A 5 41.87 28.89 102.25
N SER A 6 41.84 27.64 101.80
CA SER A 6 40.72 26.86 101.29
C SER A 6 39.52 26.78 102.24
N GLY A 7 38.31 26.65 101.70
CA GLY A 7 37.16 26.21 102.48
C GLY A 7 35.89 26.08 101.65
N ASN A 8 35.61 24.87 101.16
CA ASN A 8 34.28 24.48 100.69
C ASN A 8 33.35 24.38 101.91
N GLY A 9 32.20 25.04 101.89
CA GLY A 9 31.22 24.99 102.96
C GLY A 9 29.85 25.46 102.50
N TRP A 10 28.87 24.59 102.70
CA TRP A 10 27.47 24.66 102.28
C TRP A 10 26.67 25.91 102.70
N GLN A 11 25.45 26.00 102.13
CA GLN A 11 24.30 26.87 102.45
C GLN A 11 24.28 28.14 101.55
N GLN A 12 23.28 28.40 100.70
CA GLN A 12 21.85 28.48 100.99
C GLN A 12 21.03 28.23 99.70
N MET A 13 19.97 27.43 99.78
CA MET A 13 18.95 27.31 98.73
C MET A 13 17.80 28.29 99.05
N PRO A 14 17.34 29.14 98.12
CA PRO A 14 16.18 29.98 98.36
C PRO A 14 14.84 29.22 98.16
N PRO A 15 13.76 29.65 98.83
CA PRO A 15 12.53 28.88 98.99
C PRO A 15 11.51 29.12 97.86
N ASN A 16 10.76 28.06 97.55
CA ASN A 16 9.35 28.08 97.16
C ASN A 16 8.97 28.91 95.90
N MET A 17 8.98 28.27 94.72
CA MET A 17 8.33 28.76 93.51
C MET A 17 7.12 27.89 93.15
N PRO A 18 5.97 28.47 92.75
CA PRO A 18 4.74 27.72 92.47
C PRO A 18 4.83 26.84 91.21
N PRO A 19 4.08 25.72 91.14
CA PRO A 19 4.17 24.75 90.05
C PRO A 19 3.71 25.32 88.70
N GLN A 20 4.54 25.15 87.66
CA GLN A 20 4.16 25.44 86.28
C GLN A 20 3.16 24.40 85.72
N PRO A 21 2.14 24.81 84.94
CA PRO A 21 1.21 23.90 84.28
C PRO A 21 1.87 23.14 83.10
N PRO A 22 1.38 21.93 82.76
CA PRO A 22 2.04 21.03 81.81
C PRO A 22 1.99 21.57 80.36
N PRO A 23 3.06 21.35 79.55
CA PRO A 23 3.03 21.68 78.13
C PRO A 23 2.13 20.70 77.36
N TYR A 24 1.24 21.26 76.54
CA TYR A 24 0.29 20.53 75.70
C TYR A 24 0.99 19.68 74.62
N PRO A 25 0.43 18.51 74.23
CA PRO A 25 0.98 17.67 73.18
C PRO A 25 0.80 18.33 71.80
N SER A 26 1.85 18.28 70.98
CA SER A 26 1.82 18.73 69.59
C SER A 26 1.02 17.74 68.72
N GLN A 27 -0.09 18.22 68.15
CA GLN A 27 -0.78 17.54 67.05
C GLN A 27 0.01 17.76 65.75
N GLN A 28 0.63 16.71 65.21
CA GLN A 28 1.14 16.71 63.84
C GLN A 28 0.02 16.31 62.87
N TYR A 29 -0.25 17.21 61.93
CA TYR A 29 -1.27 17.11 60.88
C TYR A 29 -1.00 15.93 59.91
N PRO A 30 -2.05 15.32 59.33
CA PRO A 30 -1.90 14.22 58.38
C PRO A 30 -1.30 14.71 57.05
N GLY A 31 -0.27 13.98 56.59
CA GLY A 31 0.40 14.23 55.32
C GLY A 31 -0.51 13.97 54.12
N TYR A 32 -0.64 14.97 53.26
CA TYR A 32 -1.12 14.79 51.90
C TYR A 32 -0.10 13.95 51.12
N TYR A 33 -0.44 12.71 50.80
CA TYR A 33 0.32 11.96 49.80
C TYR A 33 0.05 12.58 48.42
N ALA A 34 1.10 13.06 47.78
CA ALA A 34 1.07 13.37 46.36
C ALA A 34 0.79 12.06 45.58
N PRO A 35 -0.10 12.06 44.57
CA PRO A 35 -0.33 10.87 43.76
C PRO A 35 0.98 10.46 43.05
N PRO A 36 1.25 9.14 42.91
CA PRO A 36 2.47 8.67 42.30
C PRO A 36 2.56 9.14 40.84
N PRO A 37 3.77 9.48 40.35
CA PRO A 37 3.97 9.91 38.97
C PRO A 37 3.53 8.79 38.02
N THR A 38 2.53 9.07 37.19
CA THR A 38 2.08 8.13 36.16
C THR A 38 3.23 7.91 35.17
N LYS A 39 3.75 6.67 35.11
CA LYS A 39 4.75 6.29 34.11
C LYS A 39 4.14 6.45 32.73
N LYS A 40 4.56 7.46 31.98
CA LYS A 40 4.25 7.57 30.54
C LYS A 40 4.91 6.37 29.85
N THR A 41 4.10 5.37 29.53
CA THR A 41 4.54 4.22 28.75
C THR A 41 4.97 4.71 27.37
N LYS A 42 5.97 4.05 26.76
CA LYS A 42 6.54 4.37 25.45
C LYS A 42 5.56 4.14 24.27
N ILE A 43 4.25 4.28 24.49
CA ILE A 43 3.18 4.20 23.49
C ILE A 43 3.47 5.16 22.32
N TRP A 44 4.11 6.29 22.58
CA TRP A 44 4.52 7.25 21.55
C TRP A 44 5.46 6.69 20.48
N LEU A 45 6.26 5.65 20.77
CA LEU A 45 7.10 4.98 19.76
C LEU A 45 6.34 3.91 18.97
N TRP A 46 5.29 3.34 19.54
CA TRP A 46 4.50 2.28 18.87
C TRP A 46 3.49 2.84 17.87
N VAL A 47 2.96 4.05 18.12
CA VAL A 47 2.04 4.73 17.19
C VAL A 47 2.67 4.98 15.80
N PRO A 48 3.85 5.61 15.66
CA PRO A 48 4.45 5.82 14.35
C PRO A 48 4.86 4.50 13.69
N LEU A 49 5.29 3.50 14.45
CA LEU A 49 5.56 2.16 13.93
C LEU A 49 4.31 1.51 13.32
N ALA A 50 3.18 1.59 14.04
CA ALA A 50 1.91 1.07 13.55
C ALA A 50 1.44 1.81 12.29
N ILE A 51 1.58 3.14 12.25
CA ILE A 51 1.25 3.94 11.06
C ILE A 51 2.14 3.53 9.87
N LEU A 52 3.45 3.41 10.08
CA LEU A 52 4.38 2.96 9.02
C LEU A 52 4.05 1.55 8.53
N ALA A 53 3.67 0.63 9.42
CA ALA A 53 3.24 -0.70 9.04
C ALA A 53 1.97 -0.68 8.19
N VAL A 54 0.95 0.10 8.57
CA VAL A 54 -0.29 0.25 7.80
C VAL A 54 -0.02 0.87 6.43
N VAL A 55 0.80 1.92 6.37
CA VAL A 55 1.19 2.55 5.09
C VAL A 55 1.98 1.57 4.23
N GLY A 56 2.92 0.83 4.80
CA GLY A 56 3.69 -0.19 4.09
C GLY A 56 2.80 -1.29 3.51
N LEU A 57 1.81 -1.77 4.26
CA LEU A 57 0.83 -2.75 3.78
C LEU A 57 -0.09 -2.18 2.69
N ALA A 58 -0.56 -0.94 2.84
CA ALA A 58 -1.39 -0.30 1.83
C ALA A 58 -0.62 -0.14 0.50
N VAL A 59 0.61 0.37 0.57
CA VAL A 59 1.47 0.56 -0.60
C VAL A 59 1.84 -0.78 -1.22
N GLY A 60 2.33 -1.74 -0.42
CA GLY A 60 2.67 -3.08 -0.89
C GLY A 60 1.47 -3.81 -1.48
N GLY A 61 0.28 -3.65 -0.90
CA GLY A 61 -0.97 -4.21 -1.40
C GLY A 61 -1.36 -3.64 -2.76
N VAL A 62 -1.28 -2.31 -2.95
CA VAL A 62 -1.58 -1.66 -4.24
C VAL A 62 -0.61 -2.12 -5.33
N PHE A 63 0.70 -2.12 -5.04
CA PHE A 63 1.70 -2.57 -6.01
C PHE A 63 1.57 -4.07 -6.32
N GLY A 64 1.34 -4.90 -5.31
CA GLY A 64 1.15 -6.35 -5.48
C GLY A 64 -0.09 -6.67 -6.29
N PHE A 65 -1.21 -5.99 -6.03
CA PHE A 65 -2.44 -6.15 -6.79
C PHE A 65 -2.27 -5.70 -8.23
N LYS A 66 -1.68 -4.52 -8.48
CA LYS A 66 -1.39 -4.04 -9.85
C LYS A 66 -0.46 -4.98 -10.60
N TYR A 67 0.56 -5.50 -9.94
CA TYR A 67 1.46 -6.48 -10.55
C TYR A 67 0.74 -7.78 -10.93
N TYR A 68 -0.07 -8.33 -10.03
CA TYR A 68 -0.89 -9.51 -10.31
C TYR A 68 -1.84 -9.26 -11.49
N GLU A 69 -2.52 -8.13 -11.47
CA GLU A 69 -3.53 -7.77 -12.47
C GLU A 69 -2.93 -7.60 -13.87
N LEU A 70 -1.71 -7.06 -13.98
CA LEU A 70 -0.99 -6.96 -15.25
C LEU A 70 -0.47 -8.31 -15.75
N ASN A 71 -0.18 -9.24 -14.85
CA ASN A 71 0.43 -10.53 -15.18
C ASN A 71 -0.57 -11.69 -15.21
N ARG A 72 -1.86 -11.42 -14.97
CA ARG A 72 -2.90 -12.45 -15.06
C ARG A 72 -3.11 -12.90 -16.50
N THR A 73 -3.56 -14.14 -16.64
CA THR A 73 -4.00 -14.69 -17.92
C THR A 73 -5.34 -14.08 -18.32
N VAL A 74 -5.46 -13.70 -19.59
CA VAL A 74 -6.66 -13.16 -20.24
C VAL A 74 -6.93 -13.91 -21.53
N THR A 75 -8.16 -13.82 -22.01
CA THR A 75 -8.55 -14.37 -23.30
C THR A 75 -8.45 -13.31 -24.39
N TYR A 76 -7.63 -13.55 -25.41
CA TYR A 76 -7.56 -12.75 -26.63
C TYR A 76 -8.48 -13.35 -27.69
N THR A 77 -9.24 -12.50 -28.37
CA THR A 77 -10.06 -12.87 -29.51
C THR A 77 -9.73 -11.95 -30.69
N TYR A 78 -9.22 -12.53 -31.76
CA TYR A 78 -8.94 -11.85 -33.03
C TYR A 78 -10.03 -12.20 -34.02
N GLU A 79 -10.66 -11.18 -34.60
CA GLU A 79 -11.73 -11.35 -35.57
C GLU A 79 -11.42 -10.56 -36.84
N VAL A 80 -11.77 -11.16 -37.97
CA VAL A 80 -11.67 -10.54 -39.28
C VAL A 80 -12.98 -10.76 -40.02
N THR A 81 -13.58 -9.66 -40.46
CA THR A 81 -14.82 -9.67 -41.25
C THR A 81 -14.64 -8.81 -42.49
N GLY A 82 -15.46 -9.04 -43.52
CA GLY A 82 -15.37 -8.28 -44.75
C GLY A 82 -16.49 -8.59 -45.71
N THR A 83 -16.47 -7.93 -46.87
CA THR A 83 -17.45 -8.17 -47.94
C THR A 83 -17.05 -9.31 -48.88
N GLY A 84 -15.78 -9.72 -48.86
CA GLY A 84 -15.27 -10.86 -49.63
C GLY A 84 -15.49 -12.20 -48.97
N ASP A 85 -15.21 -13.26 -49.74
CA ASP A 85 -15.30 -14.64 -49.27
C ASP A 85 -14.05 -15.07 -48.48
N THR A 86 -12.87 -14.50 -48.78
CA THR A 86 -11.59 -14.84 -48.13
C THR A 86 -10.76 -13.60 -47.82
N ALA A 87 -9.82 -13.75 -46.88
CA ALA A 87 -8.77 -12.76 -46.61
C ALA A 87 -7.46 -13.45 -46.24
N LEU A 88 -6.34 -12.80 -46.52
CA LEU A 88 -5.02 -13.21 -46.06
C LEU A 88 -4.75 -12.62 -44.68
N VAL A 89 -4.73 -13.48 -43.66
CA VAL A 89 -4.61 -13.09 -42.25
C VAL A 89 -3.25 -13.49 -41.70
N SER A 90 -2.61 -12.56 -41.00
CA SER A 90 -1.43 -12.82 -40.16
C SER A 90 -1.59 -12.14 -38.82
N TYR A 91 -1.08 -12.78 -37.76
CA TYR A 91 -1.23 -12.26 -36.41
C TYR A 91 -0.03 -12.61 -35.53
N GLY A 92 0.21 -11.80 -34.52
CA GLY A 92 1.27 -11.98 -33.54
C GLY A 92 0.77 -11.64 -32.13
N HIS A 93 1.47 -12.19 -31.15
CA HIS A 93 1.19 -11.96 -29.73
C HIS A 93 2.49 -12.00 -28.93
N ASP A 94 2.61 -11.13 -27.94
CA ASP A 94 3.70 -11.18 -26.94
C ASP A 94 5.11 -11.11 -27.54
N GLY A 95 5.27 -10.42 -28.67
CA GLY A 95 6.54 -10.33 -29.38
C GLY A 95 7.08 -11.67 -29.92
N ARG A 96 6.29 -12.76 -29.88
CA ARG A 96 6.71 -14.12 -30.29
C ARG A 96 6.77 -14.32 -31.81
N GLY A 97 6.81 -13.23 -32.57
CA GLY A 97 6.74 -13.22 -34.03
C GLY A 97 5.30 -13.12 -34.55
N VAL A 98 5.20 -12.76 -35.82
CA VAL A 98 3.95 -12.73 -36.58
C VAL A 98 3.85 -14.05 -37.34
N THR A 99 2.68 -14.69 -37.32
CA THR A 99 2.43 -15.88 -38.12
C THR A 99 2.56 -15.56 -39.60
N GLU A 100 2.93 -16.57 -40.39
CA GLU A 100 2.82 -16.46 -41.84
C GLU A 100 1.39 -16.13 -42.24
N ALA A 101 1.28 -15.31 -43.28
CA ALA A 101 0.00 -14.86 -43.79
C ALA A 101 -0.71 -16.04 -44.46
N THR A 102 -1.92 -16.36 -43.99
CA THR A 102 -2.69 -17.53 -44.44
C THR A 102 -4.04 -17.08 -44.97
N GLU A 103 -4.46 -17.63 -46.10
CA GLU A 103 -5.79 -17.37 -46.65
C GLU A 103 -6.85 -18.12 -45.83
N VAL A 104 -7.85 -17.38 -45.35
CA VAL A 104 -8.94 -17.92 -44.52
C VAL A 104 -10.29 -17.45 -45.06
N PRO A 105 -11.35 -18.25 -44.92
CA PRO A 105 -12.71 -17.80 -45.24
C PRO A 105 -13.18 -16.74 -44.25
N LEU A 106 -13.96 -15.78 -44.73
CA LEU A 106 -14.60 -14.76 -43.90
C LEU A 106 -16.06 -15.16 -43.56
N PRO A 107 -16.55 -14.84 -42.35
CA PRO A 107 -15.82 -14.24 -41.22
C PRO A 107 -14.89 -15.25 -40.53
N TRP A 108 -13.74 -14.77 -40.07
CA TRP A 108 -12.74 -15.57 -39.35
C TRP A 108 -12.58 -15.09 -37.91
N SER A 109 -12.38 -16.04 -36.98
CA SER A 109 -12.08 -15.73 -35.57
C SER A 109 -11.07 -16.72 -35.00
N LYS A 110 -10.20 -16.22 -34.11
CA LYS A 110 -9.27 -17.02 -33.33
C LYS A 110 -9.22 -16.55 -31.89
N THR A 111 -9.37 -17.49 -30.97
CA THR A 111 -9.29 -17.25 -29.52
C THR A 111 -8.12 -18.01 -28.92
N PHE A 112 -7.37 -17.36 -28.01
CA PHE A 112 -6.26 -17.96 -27.28
C PHE A 112 -6.02 -17.25 -25.94
N GLU A 113 -5.29 -17.90 -25.04
CA GLU A 113 -4.89 -17.30 -23.76
C GLU A 113 -3.54 -16.60 -23.86
N GLY A 114 -3.41 -15.48 -23.17
CA GLY A 114 -2.18 -14.69 -23.09
C GLY A 114 -2.09 -13.92 -21.79
N THR A 115 -0.94 -13.30 -21.54
CA THR A 115 -0.78 -12.40 -20.39
C THR A 115 -1.49 -11.09 -20.70
N ARG A 116 -2.20 -10.49 -19.72
CA ARG A 116 -2.88 -9.19 -19.90
C ARG A 116 -1.94 -8.12 -20.43
N ARG A 117 -0.77 -8.01 -19.82
CA ARG A 117 0.32 -7.16 -20.28
C ARG A 117 0.99 -7.78 -21.49
N SER A 118 0.47 -7.48 -22.69
CA SER A 118 1.07 -7.99 -23.92
C SER A 118 0.80 -7.11 -25.14
N ASP A 119 1.65 -7.30 -26.13
CA ASP A 119 1.54 -6.69 -27.45
C ASP A 119 0.73 -7.60 -28.36
N PHE A 120 -0.05 -6.99 -29.25
CA PHE A 120 -0.83 -7.71 -30.24
C PHE A 120 -0.69 -7.08 -31.61
N GLN A 121 -0.72 -7.94 -32.62
CA GLN A 121 -0.74 -7.57 -34.02
C GLN A 121 -1.70 -8.48 -34.75
N LEU A 122 -2.62 -7.90 -35.50
CA LEU A 122 -3.52 -8.60 -36.41
C LEU A 122 -3.58 -7.79 -37.71
N THR A 123 -3.24 -8.43 -38.81
CA THR A 123 -3.28 -7.87 -40.16
C THR A 123 -4.16 -8.75 -41.01
N ALA A 124 -5.09 -8.14 -41.74
CA ALA A 124 -5.98 -8.81 -42.66
C ALA A 124 -5.89 -8.10 -44.02
N ASN A 125 -5.62 -8.85 -45.08
CA ASN A 125 -5.58 -8.33 -46.44
C ASN A 125 -6.75 -8.91 -47.23
N ALA A 126 -7.51 -8.05 -47.88
CA ALA A 126 -8.60 -8.45 -48.77
C ALA A 126 -8.28 -8.05 -50.21
N PRO A 127 -8.85 -8.75 -51.20
CA PRO A 127 -8.88 -8.31 -52.59
C PRO A 127 -9.30 -6.84 -52.75
N TYR A 128 -8.72 -6.16 -53.74
CA TYR A 128 -9.08 -4.77 -54.05
C TYR A 128 -10.57 -4.64 -54.36
N GLY A 129 -11.19 -3.58 -53.81
CA GLY A 129 -12.62 -3.31 -53.97
C GLY A 129 -13.50 -3.96 -52.89
N GLU A 130 -12.93 -4.81 -52.05
CA GLU A 130 -13.62 -5.36 -50.88
C GLU A 130 -13.33 -4.52 -49.62
N THR A 131 -14.20 -4.64 -48.63
CA THR A 131 -13.98 -4.06 -47.30
C THR A 131 -13.44 -5.14 -46.38
N VAL A 132 -12.45 -4.80 -45.56
CA VAL A 132 -11.96 -5.68 -44.50
C VAL A 132 -11.94 -4.93 -43.17
N THR A 133 -12.38 -5.62 -42.12
CA THR A 133 -12.40 -5.13 -40.74
C THR A 133 -11.65 -6.12 -39.88
N CYS A 134 -10.71 -5.63 -39.09
CA CYS A 134 -10.09 -6.39 -38.02
C CYS A 134 -10.63 -5.89 -36.68
N THR A 135 -10.82 -6.82 -35.74
CA THR A 135 -11.20 -6.54 -34.36
C THR A 135 -10.34 -7.38 -33.42
N VAL A 136 -9.83 -6.76 -32.36
CA VAL A 136 -9.18 -7.46 -31.25
C VAL A 136 -9.97 -7.18 -29.98
N SER A 137 -10.30 -8.24 -29.27
CA SER A 137 -10.97 -8.21 -27.98
C SER A 137 -10.12 -8.91 -26.91
N ILE A 138 -10.16 -8.39 -25.70
CA ILE A 138 -9.50 -8.96 -24.52
C ILE A 138 -10.54 -9.14 -23.42
N ASP A 139 -10.68 -10.36 -22.88
CA ASP A 139 -11.74 -10.74 -21.93
C ASP A 139 -13.14 -10.34 -22.43
N GLY A 140 -13.37 -10.48 -23.75
CA GLY A 140 -14.64 -10.12 -24.40
C GLY A 140 -14.86 -8.61 -24.62
N SER A 141 -13.94 -7.75 -24.17
CA SER A 141 -14.00 -6.30 -24.42
C SER A 141 -13.20 -5.92 -25.66
N VAL A 142 -13.83 -5.25 -26.61
CA VAL A 142 -13.15 -4.77 -27.84
C VAL A 142 -12.14 -3.69 -27.45
N VAL A 143 -10.86 -3.96 -27.75
CA VAL A 143 -9.76 -3.01 -27.50
C VAL A 143 -9.36 -2.25 -28.75
N VAL A 144 -9.51 -2.85 -29.93
CA VAL A 144 -9.34 -2.14 -31.19
C VAL A 144 -10.23 -2.74 -32.27
N THR A 145 -10.77 -1.86 -33.11
CA THR A 145 -11.42 -2.21 -34.36
C THR A 145 -10.93 -1.25 -35.42
N LYS A 146 -10.55 -1.77 -36.59
CA LYS A 146 -10.26 -0.94 -37.77
C LYS A 146 -10.91 -1.54 -39.00
N THR A 147 -11.52 -0.67 -39.79
CA THR A 147 -12.17 -1.01 -41.06
C THR A 147 -11.48 -0.26 -42.17
N GLU A 148 -11.12 -0.97 -43.23
CA GLU A 148 -10.57 -0.39 -44.44
C GLU A 148 -11.57 -0.57 -45.58
N PRO A 149 -12.27 0.51 -46.01
CA PRO A 149 -13.21 0.46 -47.12
C PRO A 149 -12.46 0.60 -48.43
N SER A 150 -12.27 -0.50 -49.18
CA SER A 150 -11.61 -0.57 -50.50
C SER A 150 -10.07 -0.56 -50.56
N GLY A 151 -9.40 -0.55 -49.40
CA GLY A 151 -7.94 -0.73 -49.32
C GLY A 151 -7.51 -2.19 -49.17
N PRO A 152 -6.25 -2.53 -49.51
CA PRO A 152 -5.82 -3.92 -49.56
C PRO A 152 -5.66 -4.56 -48.18
N TRP A 153 -5.57 -3.79 -47.09
CA TRP A 153 -5.33 -4.34 -45.75
C TRP A 153 -5.84 -3.47 -44.61
N ALA A 154 -6.29 -4.13 -43.53
CA ALA A 154 -6.56 -3.53 -42.22
C ALA A 154 -5.57 -4.06 -41.18
N ALA A 155 -5.17 -3.21 -40.24
CA ALA A 155 -4.22 -3.57 -39.19
C ALA A 155 -4.60 -3.11 -37.79
N CYS A 156 -4.80 -4.09 -36.93
CA CYS A 156 -5.10 -3.97 -35.53
C CYS A 156 -3.84 -4.29 -34.73
N THR A 157 -3.09 -3.24 -34.40
CA THR A 157 -1.89 -3.32 -33.57
C THR A 157 -2.07 -2.49 -32.30
N GLY A 158 -1.44 -2.93 -31.22
CA GLY A 158 -1.48 -2.22 -29.96
C GLY A 158 -0.73 -2.95 -28.87
N GLN A 159 -0.68 -2.28 -27.73
CA GLN A 159 -0.17 -2.86 -26.49
C GLN A 159 -1.26 -2.65 -25.43
N TYR A 160 -1.50 -3.66 -24.60
CA TYR A 160 -2.51 -3.57 -23.55
C TYR A 160 -1.82 -3.44 -22.18
N TYR A 161 -1.91 -2.24 -21.59
CA TYR A 161 -1.32 -1.86 -20.30
C TYR A 161 -2.30 -0.98 -19.50
N ASP A 162 -3.40 -1.54 -19.00
CA ASP A 162 -4.35 -0.80 -18.12
C ASP A 162 -3.82 -0.59 -16.68
#